data_AF-A0A8S3H445-F1
#
_entry.id   AF-A0A8S3H445-F1
#
_cell.length_a   1.000
_cell.length_b   1.000
_cell.length_c   1.000
_cell.angle_alpha   90.00
_cell.angle_beta   90.00
_cell.angle_gamma   90.00
#
_symmetry.space_group_name_H-M   'P 1'
#
loop_
_entity.id
_entity.type
_entity.pdbx_description
1 polymer ?
#
loop_
_entity_poly.entity_id
_entity_poly.type
_entity_poly.pdbx_seq_one_letter_code
_entity_poly.pdbx_strand_id
1 'polypeptide(L)'
;MARVLSYPRLISMENFRQPNFRLVAELMTWLVKQYDSQADIPNDIEGEHDRVIFIRTVAQIIATKAYMKLNTKKLYQADGYAVKEILKVITPLYKALRDSENRELDEDEDTDPQYRYAMNDDITTLKSARLLCSTITQKGANLHELLSKEVDAREARQDVMNRAMELSEVQEGIGEAENAAKVC
;
A
#
# COMPACT_ATOMS: atom_id res chain seq x y z
N MET A 1 -14.34 -14.50 -16.98
CA MET A 1 -14.00 -13.30 -16.19
C MET A 1 -14.60 -12.03 -16.80
N ALA A 2 -14.13 -11.51 -17.94
CA ALA A 2 -14.70 -10.26 -18.52
C ALA A 2 -16.22 -10.34 -18.83
N ARG A 3 -16.69 -11.45 -19.39
CA ARG A 3 -18.14 -11.70 -19.65
C ARG A 3 -19.00 -11.70 -18.38
N VAL A 4 -18.44 -12.18 -17.27
CA VAL A 4 -19.15 -12.24 -15.97
C VAL A 4 -19.31 -10.85 -15.38
N LEU A 5 -18.36 -9.95 -15.66
CA LEU A 5 -18.48 -8.53 -15.32
C LEU A 5 -19.34 -7.74 -16.32
N SER A 6 -20.16 -8.40 -17.15
CA SER A 6 -21.02 -7.77 -18.17
C SER A 6 -20.29 -6.99 -19.27
N TYR A 7 -19.04 -7.34 -19.57
CA TYR A 7 -18.37 -6.76 -20.73
C TYR A 7 -19.06 -7.21 -22.04
N PRO A 8 -19.50 -6.28 -22.91
CA PRO A 8 -20.45 -6.57 -24.00
C PRO A 8 -19.86 -7.38 -25.15
N ARG A 9 -18.52 -7.41 -25.30
CA ARG A 9 -17.84 -8.05 -26.43
C ARG A 9 -17.16 -9.36 -26.02
N LEU A 10 -17.27 -10.37 -26.88
CA LEU A 10 -16.52 -11.61 -26.72
C LEU A 10 -15.03 -11.37 -27.01
N ILE A 11 -14.18 -11.70 -26.05
CA ILE A 11 -12.73 -11.62 -26.18
C ILE A 11 -12.14 -12.99 -25.93
N SER A 12 -11.23 -13.42 -26.79
CA SER A 12 -10.42 -14.61 -26.60
C SER A 12 -8.92 -14.27 -26.62
N MET A 13 -8.10 -15.23 -26.21
CA MET A 13 -6.63 -15.11 -26.30
C MET A 13 -6.14 -14.95 -27.74
N GLU A 14 -6.93 -15.38 -28.73
CA GLU A 14 -6.57 -15.28 -30.14
C GLU A 14 -6.51 -13.84 -30.64
N ASN A 15 -7.31 -12.94 -30.04
CA ASN A 15 -7.31 -11.51 -30.38
C ASN A 15 -5.99 -10.79 -30.06
N PHE A 16 -5.11 -11.42 -29.25
CA PHE A 16 -3.82 -10.90 -28.82
C PHE A 16 -2.62 -11.70 -29.34
N ARG A 17 -2.84 -12.62 -30.31
CA ARG A 17 -1.73 -13.28 -31.03
C ARG A 17 -0.89 -12.28 -31.84
N GLN A 18 -1.53 -11.21 -32.30
CA GLN A 18 -0.88 -10.03 -32.87
C GLN A 18 -1.19 -8.80 -32.00
N PRO A 19 -0.30 -7.80 -31.94
CA PRO A 19 -0.55 -6.58 -31.19
C PRO A 19 -1.87 -5.90 -31.60
N ASN A 20 -2.80 -5.77 -30.65
CA ASN A 20 -4.12 -5.19 -30.88
C ASN A 20 -4.41 -4.07 -29.87
N PHE A 21 -3.80 -2.91 -30.11
CA PHE A 21 -3.91 -1.78 -29.18
C PHE A 21 -5.34 -1.26 -29.06
N ARG A 22 -6.12 -1.27 -30.16
CA ARG A 22 -7.53 -0.84 -30.13
C ARG A 22 -8.35 -1.64 -29.13
N LEU A 23 -8.13 -2.96 -29.07
CA LEU A 23 -8.80 -3.81 -28.10
C LEU A 23 -8.33 -3.55 -26.66
N VAL A 24 -7.02 -3.31 -26.45
CA VAL A 24 -6.51 -2.89 -25.13
C VAL A 24 -7.17 -1.59 -24.68
N ALA A 25 -7.26 -0.61 -25.58
CA ALA A 25 -7.85 0.68 -25.26
C ALA A 25 -9.33 0.57 -24.90
N GLU A 26 -10.11 -0.17 -25.71
CA GLU A 26 -11.51 -0.45 -25.43
C GLU A 26 -11.70 -1.12 -24.05
N LEU A 27 -10.93 -2.17 -23.79
CA LEU A 27 -10.96 -2.92 -22.53
C LEU A 27 -10.60 -2.06 -21.32
N MET A 28 -9.50 -1.33 -21.41
CA MET A 28 -9.00 -0.53 -20.29
C MET A 28 -9.91 0.65 -20.01
N THR A 29 -10.47 1.30 -21.03
CA THR A 29 -11.48 2.34 -20.86
C THR A 29 -12.69 1.81 -20.11
N TRP A 30 -13.18 0.63 -20.52
CA TRP A 30 -14.31 -0.01 -19.84
C TRP A 30 -13.97 -0.38 -18.39
N LEU A 31 -12.79 -0.95 -18.13
CA LEU A 31 -12.36 -1.33 -16.79
C LEU A 31 -12.17 -0.14 -15.86
N VAL A 32 -11.55 0.94 -16.34
CA VAL A 32 -11.36 2.16 -15.56
C VAL A 32 -12.72 2.72 -15.14
N LYS A 33 -13.72 2.70 -16.02
CA LYS A 33 -15.08 3.15 -15.69
C LYS A 33 -15.78 2.33 -14.61
N GLN A 34 -15.35 1.08 -14.36
CA GLN A 34 -15.84 0.28 -13.23
C GLN A 34 -15.29 0.77 -11.88
N TYR A 35 -14.08 1.36 -11.87
CA TYR A 35 -13.48 1.94 -10.66
C TYR A 35 -13.82 3.42 -10.48
N ASP A 36 -14.02 4.15 -11.58
CA ASP A 36 -14.38 5.56 -11.56
C ASP A 36 -15.30 5.90 -12.75
N SER A 37 -16.59 6.05 -12.47
CA SER A 37 -17.61 6.34 -13.48
C SER A 37 -17.43 7.71 -14.16
N GLN A 38 -16.71 8.65 -13.52
CA GLN A 38 -16.45 10.00 -14.03
C GLN A 38 -15.03 10.14 -14.61
N ALA A 39 -14.31 9.03 -14.77
CA ALA A 39 -12.97 9.06 -15.34
C ALA A 39 -12.97 9.66 -16.75
N ASP A 40 -12.21 10.74 -16.92
CA ASP A 40 -11.92 11.33 -18.22
C ASP A 40 -10.71 10.61 -18.84
N ILE A 41 -10.95 9.93 -19.96
CA ILE A 41 -9.96 9.10 -20.65
C ILE A 41 -9.89 9.60 -22.09
N PRO A 42 -8.69 9.93 -22.60
CA PRO A 42 -8.49 10.31 -23.99
C PRO A 42 -9.03 9.24 -24.94
N ASN A 43 -9.83 9.65 -25.92
CA ASN A 43 -10.42 8.73 -26.89
C ASN A 43 -9.58 8.56 -28.16
N ASP A 44 -8.62 9.47 -28.41
CA ASP A 44 -7.72 9.35 -29.56
C ASP A 44 -6.60 8.35 -29.27
N ILE A 45 -6.46 7.38 -30.17
CA ILE A 45 -5.50 6.28 -30.09
C ILE A 45 -4.86 5.97 -31.46
N GLU A 46 -5.05 6.83 -32.46
CA GLU A 46 -4.55 6.57 -33.80
C GLU A 46 -3.04 6.81 -33.87
N GLY A 47 -2.55 7.89 -33.24
CA GLY A 47 -1.12 8.24 -33.16
C GLY A 47 -0.38 7.53 -32.03
N GLU A 48 0.93 7.27 -32.22
CA GLU A 48 1.80 6.69 -31.18
C GLU A 48 1.85 7.58 -29.92
N HIS A 49 1.89 8.90 -30.11
CA HIS A 49 1.87 9.86 -29.01
C HIS A 49 0.59 9.73 -28.17
N ASP A 50 -0.57 9.67 -28.82
CA ASP A 50 -1.87 9.59 -28.18
C ASP A 50 -2.05 8.26 -27.44
N ARG A 51 -1.54 7.16 -28.00
CA ARG A 51 -1.49 5.86 -27.31
C ARG A 51 -0.66 5.91 -26.03
N VAL A 52 0.48 6.60 -26.03
CA VAL A 52 1.31 6.76 -24.82
C VAL A 52 0.58 7.59 -23.77
N ILE A 53 -0.10 8.67 -24.18
CA ILE A 53 -0.94 9.48 -23.28
C ILE A 53 -2.05 8.60 -22.69
N PHE A 54 -2.78 7.86 -23.52
CA PHE A 54 -3.84 6.94 -23.09
C PHE A 54 -3.35 5.97 -22.02
N ILE A 55 -2.25 5.26 -22.27
CA ILE A 55 -1.70 4.26 -21.33
C ILE A 55 -1.27 4.93 -20.02
N ARG A 56 -0.67 6.12 -20.08
CA ARG A 56 -0.25 6.86 -18.89
C ARG A 56 -1.46 7.27 -18.05
N THR A 57 -2.50 7.82 -18.67
CA THR A 57 -3.73 8.24 -17.99
C THR A 57 -4.43 7.06 -17.34
N VAL A 58 -4.64 5.97 -18.07
CA VAL A 58 -5.23 4.74 -17.53
C VAL A 58 -4.43 4.18 -16.36
N ALA A 59 -3.11 4.07 -16.50
CA ALA A 59 -2.26 3.54 -15.43
C ALA A 59 -2.29 4.43 -14.18
N GLN A 60 -2.34 5.75 -14.35
CA GLN A 60 -2.45 6.70 -13.25
C GLN A 60 -3.79 6.57 -12.52
N ILE A 61 -4.91 6.43 -13.25
CA ILE A 61 -6.23 6.27 -12.64
C ILE A 61 -6.30 4.94 -11.88
N ILE A 62 -5.82 3.83 -12.46
CA ILE A 62 -5.79 2.53 -11.77
C ILE A 62 -4.88 2.57 -10.53
N ALA A 63 -3.73 3.24 -10.60
CA ALA A 63 -2.84 3.37 -9.45
C ALA A 63 -3.48 4.19 -8.31
N THR A 64 -4.29 5.19 -8.62
CA THR A 64 -4.91 6.07 -7.62
C THR A 64 -6.23 5.54 -7.07
N LYS A 65 -7.07 4.91 -7.91
CA LYS A 65 -8.41 4.43 -7.54
C LYS A 65 -8.42 2.97 -7.09
N ALA A 66 -7.59 2.13 -7.70
CA ALA A 66 -7.51 0.70 -7.39
C ALA A 66 -6.22 0.31 -6.64
N TYR A 67 -5.36 1.29 -6.30
CA TYR A 67 -4.08 1.09 -5.61
C TYR A 67 -3.18 0.05 -6.27
N MET A 68 -3.26 -0.08 -7.59
CA MET A 68 -2.57 -1.12 -8.35
C MET A 68 -1.60 -0.53 -9.36
N LYS A 69 -0.34 -0.98 -9.30
CA LYS A 69 0.70 -0.57 -10.24
C LYS A 69 0.71 -1.47 -11.47
N LEU A 70 0.33 -0.92 -12.63
CA LEU A 70 0.39 -1.61 -13.92
C LEU A 70 1.73 -1.40 -14.63
N ASN A 71 2.15 -2.38 -15.43
CA ASN A 71 3.30 -2.23 -16.32
C ASN A 71 2.87 -1.61 -17.65
N THR A 72 3.09 -0.30 -17.81
CA THR A 72 2.70 0.48 -18.99
C THR A 72 3.34 -0.01 -20.29
N LYS A 73 4.59 -0.50 -20.24
CA LYS A 73 5.27 -1.05 -21.42
C LYS A 73 4.57 -2.31 -21.93
N LYS A 74 4.21 -3.23 -21.03
CA LYS A 74 3.47 -4.46 -21.39
C LYS A 74 2.06 -4.14 -21.89
N LEU A 75 1.41 -3.14 -21.30
CA LEU A 75 0.08 -2.71 -21.73
C LEU A 75 0.13 -2.11 -23.16
N TYR A 76 1.17 -1.32 -23.47
CA TYR A 76 1.38 -0.74 -24.81
C TYR A 76 1.74 -1.77 -25.88
N GLN A 77 2.45 -2.86 -25.52
CA GLN A 77 2.76 -3.96 -26.46
C GLN A 77 1.51 -4.61 -27.05
N ALA A 78 0.38 -4.53 -26.34
CA ALA A 78 -0.94 -4.96 -26.80
C ALA A 78 -1.02 -6.42 -27.30
N ASP A 79 -0.16 -7.28 -26.78
CA ASP A 79 -0.08 -8.71 -27.06
C ASP A 79 -0.48 -9.53 -25.82
N GLY A 80 -0.10 -10.81 -25.78
CA GLY A 80 -0.35 -11.66 -24.62
C GLY A 80 0.19 -11.14 -23.28
N TYR A 81 1.21 -10.26 -23.27
CA TYR A 81 1.69 -9.63 -22.04
C TYR A 81 0.75 -8.52 -21.57
N ALA A 82 0.09 -7.80 -22.47
CA ALA A 82 -0.94 -6.83 -22.11
C ALA A 82 -2.12 -7.52 -21.42
N VAL A 83 -2.52 -8.70 -21.91
CA VAL A 83 -3.59 -9.51 -21.29
C VAL A 83 -3.27 -9.82 -19.83
N LYS A 84 -2.02 -10.16 -19.49
CA LYS A 84 -1.61 -10.43 -18.11
C LYS A 84 -1.79 -9.19 -17.21
N GLU A 85 -1.52 -7.99 -17.72
CA GLU A 85 -1.73 -6.75 -16.96
C GLU A 85 -3.23 -6.42 -16.83
N ILE A 86 -4.02 -6.60 -17.90
CA ILE A 86 -5.47 -6.41 -17.89
C ILE A 86 -6.14 -7.35 -16.87
N LEU A 87 -5.70 -8.61 -16.81
CA LEU A 87 -6.22 -9.60 -15.85
C LEU A 87 -5.99 -9.20 -14.39
N LYS A 88 -4.92 -8.46 -14.08
CA LYS A 88 -4.70 -7.94 -12.72
C LYS A 88 -5.83 -7.01 -12.29
N VAL A 89 -6.33 -6.19 -13.22
CA VAL A 89 -7.43 -5.23 -12.96
C VAL A 89 -8.78 -5.95 -12.87
N ILE A 90 -8.99 -6.96 -13.71
CA ILE A 90 -10.23 -7.76 -13.77
C ILE A 90 -10.39 -8.65 -12.53
N THR A 91 -9.31 -9.25 -12.04
CA THR A 91 -9.38 -10.29 -11.00
C THR A 91 -10.04 -9.81 -9.70
N PRO A 92 -9.69 -8.64 -9.13
CA PRO A 92 -10.37 -8.11 -7.94
C PRO A 92 -11.85 -7.84 -8.17
N LEU A 93 -12.22 -7.26 -9.33
CA LEU A 93 -13.63 -7.02 -9.67
C LEU A 93 -14.41 -8.34 -9.77
N TYR A 94 -13.82 -9.34 -10.41
CA TYR A 94 -14.44 -10.66 -10.57
C TYR A 94 -14.60 -11.38 -9.23
N LYS A 95 -13.59 -11.28 -8.33
CA LYS A 95 -13.67 -11.82 -6.98
C LYS A 95 -14.75 -11.13 -6.17
N ALA A 96 -14.80 -9.79 -6.18
CA ALA A 96 -15.83 -9.04 -5.45
C ALA A 96 -17.25 -9.41 -5.91
N LEU A 97 -17.45 -9.55 -7.23
CA LEU A 97 -18.73 -9.98 -7.79
C LEU A 97 -19.09 -11.41 -7.39
N ARG A 98 -18.14 -12.34 -7.45
CA ARG A 98 -18.36 -13.72 -6.99
C ARG A 98 -18.59 -13.83 -5.49
N ASP A 99 -17.90 -13.04 -4.68
CA ASP A 99 -18.10 -13.02 -3.23
C ASP A 99 -19.47 -12.43 -2.86
N SER A 100 -20.06 -11.57 -3.70
CA SER A 100 -21.46 -11.16 -3.53
C SER A 100 -22.44 -12.25 -3.96
N GLU A 101 -22.17 -12.96 -5.06
CA GLU A 101 -23.02 -14.08 -5.52
C GLU A 101 -22.93 -15.28 -4.57
N ASN A 102 -21.74 -15.62 -4.06
CA ASN A 102 -21.55 -16.68 -3.10
C ASN A 102 -22.13 -16.32 -1.72
N ARG A 103 -22.16 -15.05 -1.32
CA ARG A 103 -22.88 -14.64 -0.11
C ARG A 103 -24.38 -14.88 -0.19
N GLU A 104 -24.95 -14.98 -1.38
CA GLU A 104 -26.34 -15.39 -1.60
C GLU A 104 -26.52 -16.91 -1.65
N LEU A 105 -25.43 -17.68 -1.73
CA LEU A 105 -25.42 -19.15 -1.85
C LEU A 105 -24.78 -19.86 -0.64
N ASP A 106 -24.13 -19.15 0.28
CA ASP A 106 -23.50 -19.66 1.51
C ASP A 106 -24.54 -19.99 2.62
N GLU A 107 -25.67 -20.60 2.24
CA GLU A 107 -26.42 -21.46 3.18
C GLU A 107 -25.87 -22.90 3.20
N ASP A 108 -25.03 -23.34 2.24
CA ASP A 108 -24.51 -24.73 2.23
C ASP A 108 -23.02 -24.84 1.79
N GLU A 109 -22.18 -25.16 2.78
CA GLU A 109 -20.94 -25.99 2.75
C GLU A 109 -20.15 -26.17 1.44
N ASP A 110 -18.99 -25.48 1.32
CA ASP A 110 -17.64 -26.10 1.12
C ASP A 110 -16.57 -25.02 0.82
N THR A 111 -15.77 -24.64 1.82
CA THR A 111 -14.66 -23.69 1.64
C THR A 111 -13.34 -24.42 1.29
N ASP A 112 -12.86 -24.21 0.06
CA ASP A 112 -11.58 -24.72 -0.48
C ASP A 112 -10.36 -24.45 0.46
N PRO A 113 -9.50 -25.46 0.76
CA PRO A 113 -8.29 -25.30 1.57
C PRO A 113 -7.33 -24.19 1.11
N GLN A 114 -7.31 -23.87 -0.20
CA GLN A 114 -6.51 -22.78 -0.75
C GLN A 114 -6.97 -21.40 -0.22
N TYR A 115 -8.27 -21.24 0.08
CA TYR A 115 -8.89 -20.03 0.64
C TYR A 115 -8.47 -19.78 2.09
N ARG A 116 -8.28 -20.86 2.86
CA ARG A 116 -7.79 -20.77 4.24
C ARG A 116 -6.35 -20.23 4.30
N TYR A 117 -5.49 -20.57 3.35
CA TYR A 117 -4.10 -20.10 3.35
C TYR A 117 -3.98 -18.60 3.02
N ALA A 118 -4.73 -18.12 2.02
CA ALA A 118 -4.75 -16.70 1.66
C ALA A 118 -5.32 -15.82 2.79
N MET A 119 -6.42 -16.26 3.43
CA MET A 119 -6.97 -15.55 4.59
C MET A 119 -6.01 -15.51 5.78
N ASN A 120 -5.24 -16.58 6.03
CA ASN A 120 -4.28 -16.58 7.13
C ASN A 120 -3.12 -15.59 6.89
N ASP A 121 -2.65 -15.41 5.65
CA ASP A 121 -1.62 -14.42 5.32
C ASP A 121 -2.13 -12.99 5.57
N ASP A 122 -3.33 -12.66 5.09
CA ASP A 122 -3.99 -11.37 5.33
C ASP A 122 -4.28 -11.12 6.83
N ILE A 123 -4.62 -12.16 7.60
CA ILE A 123 -4.83 -12.05 9.05
C ILE A 123 -3.50 -11.80 9.79
N THR A 124 -2.41 -12.45 9.38
CA THR A 124 -1.09 -12.24 9.99
C THR A 124 -0.54 -10.85 9.71
N THR A 125 -0.73 -10.34 8.49
CA THR A 125 -0.36 -8.96 8.12
C THR A 125 -1.23 -7.92 8.84
N LEU A 126 -2.52 -8.19 9.04
CA LEU A 126 -3.39 -7.33 9.87
C LEU A 126 -2.94 -7.28 11.34
N LYS A 127 -2.55 -8.43 11.91
CA LYS A 127 -2.05 -8.49 13.29
C LYS A 127 -0.75 -7.71 13.45
N SER A 128 0.17 -7.84 12.50
CA SER A 128 1.45 -7.08 12.52
C SER A 128 1.21 -5.59 12.34
N ALA A 129 0.30 -5.18 11.45
CA ALA A 129 -0.09 -3.78 11.28
C ALA A 129 -0.69 -3.19 12.56
N ARG A 130 -1.57 -3.93 13.26
CA ARG A 130 -2.16 -3.49 14.53
C ARG A 130 -1.11 -3.35 15.64
N LEU A 131 -0.15 -4.27 15.70
CA LEU A 131 0.96 -4.19 16.65
C LEU A 131 1.83 -2.97 16.39
N LEU A 132 2.15 -2.70 15.11
CA LEU A 132 2.92 -1.53 14.70
C LEU A 132 2.21 -0.23 15.05
N CYS A 133 0.91 -0.11 14.80
CA CYS A 133 0.11 1.05 15.21
C CYS A 133 0.16 1.29 16.73
N SER A 134 0.08 0.21 17.52
CA SER A 134 0.22 0.31 18.99
C SER A 134 1.61 0.82 19.38
N THR A 135 2.67 0.30 18.76
CA THR A 135 4.04 0.77 18.99
C THR A 135 4.23 2.23 18.59
N ILE A 136 3.70 2.66 17.44
CA ILE A 136 3.78 4.06 16.99
C ILE A 136 3.09 4.97 18.00
N THR A 137 1.90 4.59 18.46
CA THR A 137 1.15 5.36 19.46
C THR A 137 1.92 5.47 20.78
N GLN A 138 2.49 4.36 21.25
CA GLN A 138 3.30 4.33 22.47
C GLN A 138 4.57 5.18 22.32
N LYS A 139 5.27 5.09 21.19
CA LYS A 139 6.47 5.91 20.91
C LYS A 139 6.12 7.38 20.81
N GLY A 140 4.99 7.73 20.21
CA GLY A 140 4.48 9.10 20.13
C GLY A 140 4.15 9.67 21.50
N ALA A 141 3.47 8.91 22.36
CA ALA A 141 3.18 9.32 23.74
C ALA A 141 4.46 9.53 24.56
N ASN A 142 5.42 8.61 24.44
CA ASN A 142 6.71 8.71 25.13
C ASN A 142 7.51 9.94 24.64
N LEU A 143 7.58 10.16 23.33
CA LEU A 143 8.24 11.33 22.75
C LEU A 143 7.59 12.64 23.23
N HIS A 144 6.26 12.71 23.27
CA HIS A 144 5.54 13.87 23.78
C HIS A 144 5.89 14.15 25.25
N GLU A 145 5.91 13.12 26.09
CA GLU A 145 6.30 13.26 27.50
C GLU A 145 7.76 13.73 27.67
N LEU A 146 8.69 13.16 26.90
CA LEU A 146 10.10 13.56 26.92
C LEU A 146 10.29 15.00 26.46
N LEU A 147 9.63 15.41 25.37
CA LEU A 147 9.68 16.78 24.87
C LEU A 147 9.05 17.78 25.85
N SER A 148 7.99 17.37 26.56
CA SER A 148 7.39 18.22 27.59
C SER A 148 8.34 18.49 28.76
N LYS A 149 9.28 17.58 29.05
CA LYS A 149 10.27 17.71 30.12
C LYS A 149 11.59 18.34 29.65
N GLU A 150 11.78 18.49 28.34
CA GLU A 150 13.05 18.95 27.76
C GLU A 150 13.39 20.38 28.15
N VAL A 151 12.39 21.26 28.31
CA VAL A 151 12.62 22.66 28.70
C VAL A 151 13.24 22.73 30.10
N ASP A 152 12.63 22.08 31.08
CA ASP A 152 13.13 22.02 32.46
C ASP A 152 14.50 21.31 32.52
N ALA A 153 14.64 20.19 31.81
CA ALA A 153 15.89 19.43 31.75
C ALA A 153 17.02 20.21 31.06
N ARG A 154 16.69 21.13 30.15
CA ARG A 154 17.65 22.03 29.49
C ARG A 154 18.07 23.16 30.42
N GLU A 155 17.15 23.77 31.15
CA GLU A 155 17.45 24.81 32.13
C GLU A 155 18.34 24.25 33.26
N ALA A 156 17.95 23.14 33.87
CA ALA A 156 18.76 22.48 34.91
C ALA A 156 20.18 22.15 34.43
N ARG A 157 20.31 21.72 33.17
CA ARG A 157 21.62 21.41 32.56
C ARG A 157 22.45 22.66 32.34
N GLN A 158 21.84 23.76 31.89
CA GLN A 158 22.51 25.04 31.70
C GLN A 158 22.95 25.63 33.04
N ASP A 159 22.14 25.51 34.09
CA ASP A 159 22.47 25.95 35.44
C ASP A 159 23.67 25.19 36.00
N VAL A 160 23.71 23.86 35.86
CA VAL A 160 24.87 23.05 36.24
C VAL A 160 26.10 23.41 35.42
N MET A 161 25.98 23.64 34.11
CA MET A 161 27.12 24.05 33.27
C MET A 161 27.65 25.45 33.62
N ASN A 162 26.77 26.36 34.05
CA ASN A 162 27.14 27.72 34.42
C ASN A 162 27.70 27.80 35.85
N ARG A 163 27.47 26.78 36.68
CA ARG A 163 28.03 26.70 38.03
C ARG A 163 29.55 26.53 37.93
N ALA A 164 30.29 27.45 38.55
CA ALA A 164 31.73 27.24 38.74
C ALA A 164 31.91 26.02 39.66
N MET A 165 32.59 24.98 39.17
CA MET A 165 32.88 23.81 39.98
C MET A 165 33.82 24.21 41.12
N GLU A 166 33.28 24.24 42.34
CA GLU A 166 34.05 24.42 43.56
C GLU A 166 34.85 23.13 43.84
N LEU A 167 36.16 23.27 44.08
CA LEU A 167 37.08 22.15 44.31
C LEU A 167 36.62 21.20 45.43
N SER A 168 35.88 21.73 46.42
CA SER A 168 35.33 20.96 47.54
C SER A 168 34.23 19.98 47.11
N GLU A 169 33.32 20.39 46.21
CA GLU A 169 32.22 19.53 45.74
C GLU A 169 32.74 18.40 44.85
N VAL A 170 33.79 18.69 44.06
CA VAL A 170 34.46 17.68 43.23
C VAL A 170 35.17 16.64 44.10
N GLN A 171 35.83 17.05 45.19
CA GLN A 171 36.47 16.12 46.12
C GLN A 171 35.45 15.23 46.85
N GLU A 172 34.30 15.79 47.25
CA GLU A 172 33.23 15.05 47.91
C GLU A 172 32.61 14.01 46.97
N GLY A 173 32.28 14.41 45.72
CA GLY A 173 31.75 13.49 44.71
C GLY A 173 32.72 12.36 44.33
N ILE A 174 34.03 12.63 44.28
CA ILE A 174 35.05 11.59 44.08
C ILE A 174 35.11 10.63 45.29
N GLY A 175 34.99 11.15 46.51
CA GLY A 175 34.97 10.31 47.72
C GLY A 175 33.74 9.40 47.81
N GLU A 176 32.57 9.90 47.41
CA GLU A 176 31.36 9.07 47.31
C GLU A 176 31.49 7.98 46.24
N ALA A 177 32.05 8.31 45.07
CA ALA A 177 32.30 7.33 44.02
C ALA A 177 33.34 6.27 44.43
N GLU A 178 34.39 6.68 45.18
CA GLU A 178 35.40 5.77 45.72
C GLU A 178 34.78 4.80 46.75
N ASN A 179 33.90 5.31 47.62
CA ASN A 179 33.20 4.48 48.60
C ASN A 179 32.19 3.52 47.94
N ALA A 180 31.46 3.97 46.92
CA ALA A 180 30.56 3.11 46.16
C ALA A 180 31.31 1.99 45.43
N ALA A 181 32.51 2.27 44.90
CA ALA A 181 33.36 1.28 44.25
C ALA A 181 33.99 0.26 45.21
N LYS A 182 34.14 0.60 46.51
CA LYS A 182 34.63 -0.32 47.55
C LYS A 182 33.56 -1.27 48.09
N VAL A 183 32.28 -1.03 47.79
CA VAL A 183 31.13 -1.82 48.28
C VAL A 183 30.66 -2.85 47.22
N CYS A 184 31.15 -2.78 45.99
CA CYS A 184 31.06 -3.85 44.98
C CYS A 184 32.24 -4.81 45.08
#